data_AF-A0A7K4BZ43-F1
#
_entry.id   AF-A0A7K4BZ43-F1
#
_cell.length_a   1.000
_cell.length_b   1.000
_cell.length_c   1.000
_cell.angle_alpha   90.00
_cell.angle_beta   90.00
_cell.angle_gamma   90.00
#
_symmetry.space_group_name_H-M   'P 1'
#
loop_
_entity.id
_entity.type
_entity.pdbx_description
1 polymer ?
#
loop_
_entity_poly.entity_id
_entity_poly.type
_entity_poly.pdbx_seq_one_letter_code
_entity_poly.pdbx_strand_id
1 'polypeptide(L)'
;MVSELSSAIATAKRNCYLCHAHRRFRETEPQRELARTSARNAYELLKIAFEELRAKDAPTKQLDIVREAKALTLEGLDVCKNCDKERPRLKETIIDLK
;
A
#
# COMPACT_ATOMS: atom_id res chain seq x y z
N MET A 1 15.11 -5.12 6.22
CA MET A 1 14.55 -4.39 5.07
C MET A 1 13.61 -5.22 4.22
N VAL A 2 14.02 -6.30 3.55
CA VAL A 2 13.09 -7.10 2.71
C VAL A 2 11.94 -7.69 3.55
N SER A 3 12.21 -8.22 4.74
CA SER A 3 11.19 -8.72 5.67
C SER A 3 10.24 -7.64 6.19
N GLU A 4 10.75 -6.43 6.39
CA GLU A 4 10.02 -5.28 6.93
C GLU A 4 9.09 -4.67 5.88
N LEU A 5 9.56 -4.54 4.63
CA LEU A 5 8.76 -4.13 3.49
C LEU A 5 7.61 -5.11 3.23
N SER A 6 7.90 -6.41 3.19
CA SER A 6 6.86 -7.44 2.99
C SER A 6 5.81 -7.41 4.11
N SER A 7 6.24 -7.21 5.36
CA SER A 7 5.34 -7.07 6.51
C SER A 7 4.47 -5.82 6.40
N ALA A 8 5.03 -4.68 5.97
CA ALA A 8 4.30 -3.44 5.79
C ALA A 8 3.24 -3.55 4.68
N ILE A 9 3.58 -4.17 3.54
CA ILE A 9 2.63 -4.44 2.45
C ILE A 9 1.50 -5.36 2.92
N ALA A 10 1.82 -6.45 3.63
CA ALA A 10 0.82 -7.37 4.17
C ALA A 10 -0.11 -6.68 5.18
N THR A 11 0.44 -5.80 6.02
CA THR A 11 -0.33 -5.02 6.99
C THR A 11 -1.26 -4.02 6.30
N ALA A 12 -0.78 -3.31 5.26
CA ALA A 12 -1.60 -2.43 4.45
C ALA A 12 -2.76 -3.18 3.78
N LYS A 13 -2.48 -4.34 3.17
CA LYS A 13 -3.49 -5.27 2.60
C LYS A 13 -4.57 -5.62 3.62
N ARG A 14 -4.14 -6.13 4.78
CA ARG A 14 -5.05 -6.59 5.84
C ARG A 14 -5.93 -5.47 6.37
N ASN A 15 -5.35 -4.31 6.67
CA ASN A 15 -6.10 -3.20 7.26
C ASN A 15 -7.07 -2.56 6.26
N CYS A 16 -6.69 -2.51 4.97
CA CYS A 16 -7.60 -2.14 3.90
C CYS A 16 -8.80 -3.11 3.83
N TYR A 17 -8.56 -4.41 3.90
CA TYR A 17 -9.63 -5.42 3.90
C TYR A 17 -10.55 -5.34 5.13
N LEU A 18 -9.98 -5.12 6.32
CA LEU A 18 -10.76 -5.00 7.56
C LEU A 18 -11.60 -3.72 7.57
N CYS A 19 -11.01 -2.57 7.24
CA CYS A 19 -11.77 -1.34 6.99
C CYS A 19 -12.87 -1.59 5.96
N HIS A 20 -12.59 -2.43 4.95
CA HIS A 20 -13.57 -2.78 3.94
C HIS A 20 -14.78 -3.52 4.55
N ALA A 21 -14.50 -4.57 5.31
CA ALA A 21 -15.51 -5.44 5.93
C ALA A 21 -16.39 -4.70 6.94
N HIS A 22 -15.81 -3.78 7.72
CA HIS A 22 -16.52 -3.11 8.82
C HIS A 22 -17.42 -1.93 8.40
N ARG A 23 -17.35 -1.44 7.15
CA ARG A 23 -18.13 -0.24 6.69
C ARG A 23 -19.64 -0.29 6.88
N ARG A 24 -20.22 -1.49 6.89
CA ARG A 24 -21.68 -1.67 6.96
C ARG A 24 -22.16 -1.89 8.39
N PHE A 25 -21.24 -2.03 9.34
CA PHE A 25 -21.55 -2.50 10.68
C PHE A 25 -21.40 -1.41 11.75
N ARG A 26 -20.45 -0.47 11.60
CA ARG A 26 -20.15 0.63 12.56
C ARG A 26 -19.47 1.81 11.86
N GLU A 27 -19.30 2.93 12.59
CA GLU A 27 -18.37 3.99 12.21
C GLU A 27 -16.99 3.40 11.93
N THR A 28 -16.45 3.68 10.73
CA THR A 28 -15.19 3.10 10.26
C THR A 28 -13.98 4.00 10.37
N GLU A 29 -14.11 5.20 10.94
CA GLU A 29 -12.98 6.14 10.95
C GLU A 29 -11.72 5.60 11.63
N PRO A 30 -11.79 4.87 12.76
CA PRO A 30 -10.59 4.22 13.33
C PRO A 30 -9.95 3.22 12.37
N GLN A 31 -10.75 2.42 11.66
CA GLN A 31 -10.25 1.42 10.69
C GLN A 31 -9.73 2.09 9.42
N ARG A 32 -10.33 3.20 9.00
CA ARG A 32 -9.91 4.02 7.86
C ARG A 32 -8.56 4.65 8.14
N GLU A 33 -8.37 5.21 9.33
CA GLU A 33 -7.09 5.78 9.75
C GLU A 33 -6.00 4.71 9.86
N LEU A 34 -6.32 3.52 10.39
CA LEU A 34 -5.40 2.38 10.41
C LEU A 34 -5.00 1.94 8.99
N ALA A 35 -5.95 1.86 8.06
CA ALA A 35 -5.67 1.53 6.67
C ALA A 35 -4.77 2.58 5.99
N ARG A 36 -5.06 3.88 6.19
CA ARG A 36 -4.25 5.00 5.67
C ARG A 36 -2.83 4.97 6.22
N THR A 37 -2.69 4.81 7.53
CA THR A 37 -1.38 4.78 8.20
C THR A 37 -0.54 3.61 7.70
N SER A 38 -1.15 2.43 7.56
CA SER A 38 -0.46 1.23 7.10
C SER A 38 -0.01 1.35 5.64
N ALA A 39 -0.87 1.88 4.76
CA ALA A 39 -0.53 2.13 3.36
C ALA A 39 0.57 3.20 3.21
N ARG A 40 0.56 4.24 4.05
CA ARG A 40 1.63 5.25 4.09
C ARG A 40 2.96 4.65 4.51
N ASN A 41 2.96 3.80 5.53
CA ASN A 41 4.17 3.10 5.96
C ASN A 41 4.76 2.23 4.83
N ALA A 42 3.92 1.47 4.13
CA ALA A 42 4.35 0.66 2.99
C ALA A 42 4.95 1.54 1.87
N TYR A 43 4.34 2.69 1.57
CA TYR A 43 4.84 3.62 0.57
C TYR A 43 6.23 4.19 0.92
N GLU A 44 6.43 4.63 2.17
CA GLU A 44 7.74 5.16 2.60
C GLU A 44 8.83 4.09 2.53
N LEU A 45 8.52 2.84 2.92
CA LEU A 45 9.47 1.73 2.78
C LEU A 45 9.79 1.39 1.33
N LEU A 46 8.81 1.46 0.42
CA LEU A 46 9.04 1.30 -1.03
C LEU A 46 9.90 2.43 -1.60
N LYS A 47 9.72 3.66 -1.11
CA LYS A 47 10.55 4.80 -1.50
C LYS A 47 12.01 4.59 -1.07
N ILE A 48 12.24 4.19 0.19
CA ILE A 48 13.58 3.87 0.70
C ILE A 48 14.21 2.73 -0.11
N ALA A 49 13.47 1.63 -0.32
CA ALA A 49 13.95 0.49 -1.10
C ALA A 49 14.34 0.89 -2.54
N PHE A 50 13.57 1.77 -3.17
CA PHE A 50 13.89 2.28 -4.50
C PHE A 50 15.18 3.11 -4.53
N GLU A 51 15.35 4.02 -3.56
CA GLU A 51 16.56 4.84 -3.44
C GLU A 51 17.80 3.98 -3.20
N GLU A 52 17.70 2.95 -2.37
CA GLU A 52 18.80 2.02 -2.14
C GLU A 52 19.16 1.17 -3.35
N LEU A 53 18.16 0.64 -4.06
CA LEU A 53 18.40 -0.12 -5.29
C LEU A 53 19.07 0.75 -6.35
N ARG A 54 18.68 2.03 -6.43
CA ARG A 54 19.29 3.00 -7.33
C ARG A 54 20.74 3.29 -6.94
N ALA A 55 21.02 3.44 -5.64
CA ALA A 55 22.39 3.67 -5.15
C ALA A 55 23.33 2.48 -5.35
N LYS A 56 22.78 1.26 -5.49
CA LYS A 56 23.53 0.01 -5.69
C LYS A 56 23.63 -0.40 -7.16
N ASP A 57 23.19 0.45 -8.10
CA ASP A 57 23.08 0.13 -9.54
C ASP A 57 22.38 -1.23 -9.78
N ALA A 58 21.31 -1.48 -9.01
CA ALA A 58 20.57 -2.73 -9.10
C ALA A 58 19.96 -2.94 -10.50
N PRO A 59 19.71 -4.19 -10.91
CA PRO A 59 19.12 -4.48 -12.21
C PRO A 59 17.81 -3.71 -12.45
N THR A 60 17.63 -3.20 -13.67
CA THR A 60 16.46 -2.39 -14.06
C THR A 60 15.13 -3.05 -13.69
N LYS A 61 15.05 -4.38 -13.85
CA LYS A 61 13.86 -5.16 -13.48
C LYS A 61 13.47 -5.01 -12.00
N GLN A 62 14.44 -4.95 -11.09
CA GLN A 62 14.16 -4.76 -9.65
C GLN A 62 13.69 -3.34 -9.36
N LEU A 63 14.30 -2.34 -10.01
CA LEU A 63 13.86 -0.94 -9.93
C LEU A 63 12.44 -0.76 -10.45
N ASP A 64 12.08 -1.42 -11.55
CA ASP A 64 10.74 -1.36 -12.13
C ASP A 64 9.68 -1.95 -11.19
N ILE A 65 9.95 -3.12 -10.59
CA ILE A 65 9.05 -3.76 -9.62
C ILE A 65 8.78 -2.82 -8.44
N VAL A 66 9.82 -2.26 -7.82
CA VAL A 66 9.65 -1.37 -6.67
C VAL A 66 8.98 -0.05 -7.07
N ARG A 67 9.26 0.47 -8.27
CA ARG A 67 8.61 1.67 -8.81
C ARG A 67 7.11 1.44 -9.01
N GLU A 68 6.72 0.33 -9.63
CA GLU A 68 5.31 -0.05 -9.82
C GLU A 68 4.62 -0.21 -8.48
N ALA A 69 5.24 -0.94 -7.55
CA ALA A 69 4.70 -1.12 -6.21
C ALA A 69 4.48 0.21 -5.48
N LYS A 70 5.44 1.13 -5.60
CA LYS A 70 5.34 2.48 -5.04
C LYS A 70 4.17 3.26 -5.64
N ALA A 71 3.98 3.19 -6.95
CA ALA A 71 2.90 3.86 -7.66
C ALA A 71 1.53 3.32 -7.23
N LEU A 72 1.36 2.00 -7.19
CA LEU A 72 0.14 1.33 -6.74
C LEU A 72 -0.22 1.70 -5.30
N THR A 73 0.78 1.76 -4.40
CA THR A 73 0.53 2.11 -3.00
C THR A 73 0.10 3.58 -2.87
N LEU A 74 0.65 4.48 -3.68
CA LEU A 74 0.28 5.90 -3.72
C LEU A 74 -1.13 6.10 -4.28
N GLU A 75 -1.47 5.42 -5.37
CA GLU A 75 -2.83 5.40 -5.93
C GLU A 75 -3.82 4.88 -4.88
N GLY A 76 -3.46 3.80 -4.18
CA GLY A 76 -4.28 3.27 -3.11
C GLY A 76 -4.50 4.26 -1.96
N LEU A 77 -3.49 5.05 -1.60
CA LEU A 77 -3.65 6.12 -0.61
C LEU A 77 -4.63 7.20 -1.10
N ASP A 78 -4.59 7.56 -2.37
CA ASP A 78 -5.48 8.57 -2.94
C ASP A 78 -6.92 8.07 -3.03
N VAL A 79 -7.12 6.83 -3.46
CA VAL A 79 -8.42 6.15 -3.41
C VAL A 79 -8.93 6.03 -1.97
N CYS A 80 -8.04 5.80 -0.99
CA CYS A 80 -8.40 5.75 0.43
C CYS A 80 -8.92 7.10 0.98
N LYS A 81 -8.45 8.23 0.42
CA LYS A 81 -9.00 9.56 0.73
C LYS A 81 -10.43 9.72 0.21
N ASN A 82 -10.74 9.12 -0.94
CA ASN A 82 -12.02 9.21 -1.66
C ASN A 82 -12.95 7.99 -1.44
N CYS A 83 -12.65 7.14 -0.44
CA CYS A 83 -13.08 5.74 -0.31
C CYS A 83 -14.59 5.50 -0.02
N ASP A 84 -15.48 6.41 -0.39
CA ASP A 84 -16.93 6.14 -0.42
C ASP A 84 -17.42 5.70 -1.82
N LYS A 85 -16.63 5.87 -2.90
CA LYS A 85 -17.10 5.58 -4.28
C LYS A 85 -16.21 4.65 -5.14
N GLU A 86 -14.90 4.53 -4.91
CA GLU A 86 -13.96 3.86 -5.85
C GLU A 86 -13.34 2.53 -5.36
N ARG A 87 -14.12 1.72 -4.65
CA ARG A 87 -13.63 0.55 -3.88
C ARG A 87 -13.06 -0.65 -4.65
N PRO A 88 -13.51 -1.01 -5.87
CA PRO A 88 -12.94 -2.13 -6.61
C PRO A 88 -11.44 -1.93 -6.90
N ARG A 89 -11.07 -0.69 -7.28
CA ARG A 89 -9.70 -0.31 -7.62
C ARG A 89 -8.73 -0.50 -6.47
N LEU A 90 -9.02 0.01 -5.27
CA LEU A 90 -8.10 -0.12 -4.12
C LEU A 90 -7.71 -1.56 -3.80
N LYS A 91 -8.70 -2.47 -3.88
CA LYS A 91 -8.51 -3.89 -3.63
C LYS A 91 -7.64 -4.51 -4.73
N GLU A 92 -7.89 -4.19 -6.00
CA GLU A 92 -7.09 -4.66 -7.14
C GLU A 92 -5.66 -4.11 -7.08
N THR A 93 -5.51 -2.79 -6.98
CA THR A 93 -4.24 -2.05 -6.89
C THR A 93 -3.34 -2.58 -5.76
N ILE A 94 -3.89 -2.83 -4.57
CA ILE A 94 -3.11 -3.32 -3.44
C ILE A 94 -2.89 -4.85 -3.52
N ILE A 95 -3.88 -5.67 -3.94
CA ILE A 95 -3.69 -7.13 -4.03
C ILE A 95 -2.61 -7.49 -5.03
N ASP A 96 -2.50 -6.77 -6.14
CA ASP A 96 -1.54 -7.00 -7.22
C ASP A 96 -0.08 -6.68 -6.86
N LEU A 97 0.17 -6.06 -5.70
CA LEU A 97 1.51 -5.95 -5.11
C LEU A 97 2.05 -7.35 -4.77
N LYS A 98 2.89 -7.92 -5.64
CA LYS A 98 3.59 -9.19 -5.39
C LYS A 98 4.87 -8.99 -4.61
#